data_AF-A0A1G3CRR4-F1
#
_entry.id   AF-A0A1G3CRR4-F1
#
_cell.length_a   1.000
_cell.length_b   1.000
_cell.length_c   1.000
_cell.angle_alpha   90.00
_cell.angle_beta   90.00
_cell.angle_gamma   90.00
#
_symmetry.space_group_name_H-M   'P 1'
#
loop_
_entity.id
_entity.type
_entity.pdbx_description
1 polymer ?
#
loop_
_entity_poly.entity_id
_entity_poly.type
_entity_poly.pdbx_seq_one_letter_code
_entity_poly.pdbx_strand_id
1 'polypeptide(L)'
;MSKWIISVLLLIELGLVTFALFYLSFCHPDAVPVALKNILLSILFGGLGGTIYCLRGVYLNACVRKKWDSDWAPWYLIRPFLSLALGGISYLLIKSGLLFLNANQGELHQLGIWLLAFLAGLNVDKTLSKIESIGQSVWGIEPSKQSEKHEGKNG
;
A
#
# COMPACT_ATOMS: atom_id res chain seq x y z
N MET A 1 -2.81 13.93 19.62
CA MET A 1 -1.36 13.73 19.43
C MET A 1 -0.80 14.87 18.57
N SER A 2 0.37 15.42 18.90
CA SER A 2 0.92 16.56 18.15
C SER A 2 1.21 16.19 16.69
N LYS A 3 0.83 17.06 15.75
CA LYS A 3 1.16 16.93 14.32
C LYS A 3 2.64 16.65 14.06
N TRP A 4 3.52 17.23 14.87
CA TRP A 4 4.96 17.02 14.78
C TRP A 4 5.37 15.59 15.10
N ILE A 5 4.74 14.97 16.11
CA ILE A 5 5.02 13.58 16.49
C ILE A 5 4.63 12.67 15.33
N ILE A 6 3.44 12.86 14.75
CA ILE A 6 2.98 12.05 13.61
C ILE A 6 3.88 12.24 12.39
N SER A 7 4.25 13.48 12.06
CA SER A 7 5.19 13.74 10.96
C SER A 7 6.52 13.03 11.16
N VAL A 8 7.10 13.09 12.36
CA VAL A 8 8.38 12.45 12.67
C VAL A 8 8.26 10.93 12.57
N LEU A 9 7.19 10.33 13.11
CA LEU A 9 6.96 8.89 13.03
C LEU A 9 6.82 8.43 11.57
N LEU A 10 6.06 9.16 10.75
CA LEU A 10 5.92 8.85 9.31
C LEU A 10 7.24 9.04 8.53
N LEU A 11 8.07 10.02 8.90
CA LEU A 11 9.38 10.21 8.29
C LEU A 11 10.36 9.11 8.68
N ILE A 12 10.34 8.65 9.93
CA ILE A 12 11.12 7.50 10.39
C ILE A 12 10.69 6.26 9.62
N GLU A 13 9.38 6.01 9.50
CA GLU A 13 8.87 4.88 8.74
C GLU A 13 9.28 4.95 7.26
N LEU A 14 9.16 6.12 6.63
CA LEU A 14 9.63 6.33 5.26
C LEU A 14 11.12 5.99 5.12
N GLY A 15 11.94 6.46 6.07
CA GLY A 15 13.36 6.14 6.16
C GLY A 15 13.62 4.64 6.30
N LEU A 16 12.87 3.94 7.15
CA LEU A 16 13.01 2.48 7.34
C LEU A 16 12.61 1.70 6.09
N VAL A 17 11.50 2.05 5.43
CA VAL A 17 11.04 1.39 4.20
C VAL A 17 12.03 1.62 3.06
N THR A 18 12.48 2.86 2.87
CA THR A 18 13.47 3.19 1.83
C THR A 18 14.83 2.53 2.09
N PHE A 19 15.28 2.48 3.34
CA PHE A 19 16.49 1.76 3.72
C PHE A 19 16.35 0.26 3.45
N ALA A 20 15.23 -0.37 3.81
CA ALA A 20 14.98 -1.79 3.55
C ALA A 20 14.95 -2.11 2.04
N LEU A 21 14.33 -1.23 1.23
CA LEU A 21 14.34 -1.34 -0.23
C LEU A 21 15.77 -1.28 -0.78
N PHE A 22 16.57 -0.31 -0.31
CA PHE A 22 17.96 -0.16 -0.72
C PHE A 22 18.80 -1.38 -0.31
N TYR A 23 18.67 -1.83 0.93
CA TYR A 23 19.41 -2.96 1.48
C TYR A 23 19.15 -4.26 0.71
N LEU A 24 17.88 -4.60 0.45
CA LEU A 24 17.50 -5.80 -0.30
C LEU A 24 17.86 -5.72 -1.81
N SER A 25 17.86 -4.52 -2.37
CA SER A 25 18.12 -4.34 -3.80
C SER A 25 19.62 -4.29 -4.13
N PHE A 26 20.42 -3.59 -3.31
CA PHE A 26 21.80 -3.25 -3.64
C PHE A 26 22.84 -3.89 -2.72
N CYS A 27 22.59 -3.96 -1.41
CA CYS A 27 23.59 -4.48 -0.48
C CYS A 27 23.61 -6.01 -0.45
N HIS A 28 22.43 -6.63 -0.50
CA HIS A 28 22.29 -8.07 -0.35
C HIS A 28 21.34 -8.66 -1.41
N PRO A 29 21.72 -8.60 -2.70
CA PRO A 29 20.84 -9.04 -3.77
C PRO A 29 20.47 -10.54 -3.69
N ASP A 30 21.35 -11.36 -3.13
CA ASP A 30 21.23 -12.83 -3.06
C ASP A 30 20.95 -13.36 -1.64
N ALA A 31 20.65 -12.49 -0.66
CA ALA A 31 20.43 -12.93 0.71
C ALA A 31 19.16 -13.79 0.90
N VAL A 32 18.20 -13.68 -0.02
CA VAL A 32 16.93 -14.42 0.03
C VAL A 32 16.58 -14.97 -1.35
N PRO A 33 15.83 -16.09 -1.42
CA PRO A 33 15.34 -16.62 -2.69
C PRO A 33 14.59 -15.55 -3.49
N VAL A 34 14.75 -15.55 -4.82
CA VAL A 34 14.17 -14.52 -5.72
C VAL A 34 12.66 -14.36 -5.53
N ALA A 35 11.93 -15.46 -5.33
CA ALA A 35 10.49 -15.41 -5.07
C ALA A 35 10.16 -14.64 -3.79
N LEU A 36 10.89 -14.92 -2.71
CA LEU A 36 10.73 -14.24 -1.42
C LEU A 36 11.18 -12.78 -1.51
N LYS A 37 12.25 -12.50 -2.24
CA LYS A 37 12.69 -11.13 -2.51
C LYS A 37 11.58 -10.30 -3.16
N ASN A 38 10.95 -10.84 -4.20
CA ASN A 38 9.97 -10.11 -4.99
C ASN A 38 8.70 -9.77 -4.18
N ILE A 39 8.22 -10.69 -3.35
CA ILE A 39 7.09 -10.42 -2.45
C ILE A 39 7.46 -9.40 -1.37
N LEU A 40 8.65 -9.49 -0.77
CA LEU A 40 9.14 -8.52 0.21
C LEU A 40 9.26 -7.12 -0.40
N LEU A 41 9.81 -7.01 -1.61
CA LEU A 41 9.89 -5.75 -2.33
C LEU A 41 8.50 -5.19 -2.62
N SER A 42 7.53 -6.01 -3.05
CA SER A 42 6.14 -5.56 -3.23
C SER A 42 5.51 -5.06 -1.94
N ILE A 43 5.74 -5.74 -0.81
CA ILE A 43 5.29 -5.27 0.51
C ILE A 43 5.87 -3.88 0.78
N LEU A 44 7.18 -3.71 0.64
CA LEU A 44 7.88 -2.45 0.89
C LEU A 44 7.43 -1.33 -0.06
N PHE A 45 7.21 -1.60 -1.35
CA PHE A 45 6.65 -0.64 -2.28
C PHE A 45 5.22 -0.22 -1.90
N GLY A 46 4.41 -1.15 -1.40
CA GLY A 46 3.11 -0.83 -0.81
C GLY A 46 3.23 0.12 0.38
N GLY A 47 4.10 -0.20 1.34
CA GLY A 47 4.39 0.69 2.48
C GLY A 47 4.83 2.08 2.04
N LEU A 48 5.74 2.16 1.06
CA LEU A 48 6.22 3.43 0.49
C LEU A 48 5.06 4.29 -0.03
N GLY A 49 4.12 3.70 -0.78
CA GLY A 49 2.93 4.39 -1.25
C GLY A 49 2.04 4.89 -0.10
N GLY A 50 1.82 4.05 0.91
CA GLY A 50 1.02 4.39 2.09
C GLY A 50 1.59 5.53 2.92
N THR A 51 2.88 5.48 3.20
CA THR A 51 3.58 6.52 3.97
C THR A 51 3.59 7.85 3.23
N ILE A 52 3.81 7.84 1.91
CA ILE A 52 3.70 9.05 1.06
C ILE A 52 2.28 9.63 1.10
N TYR A 53 1.25 8.79 1.03
CA TYR A 53 -0.13 9.22 1.13
C TYR A 53 -0.42 9.89 2.49
N CYS A 54 0.05 9.29 3.58
CA CYS A 54 -0.12 9.82 4.92
C CYS A 54 0.62 11.14 5.11
N LEU A 55 1.87 11.25 4.65
CA LEU A 55 2.64 12.49 4.67
C LEU A 55 1.95 13.61 3.87
N ARG A 56 1.41 13.29 2.68
CA ARG A 56 0.58 14.23 1.91
C ARG A 56 -0.65 14.67 2.71
N GLY A 57 -1.30 13.75 3.42
CA GLY A 57 -2.43 14.05 4.31
C GLY A 57 -2.03 15.02 5.43
N VAL A 58 -0.89 14.80 6.08
CA VAL A 58 -0.36 15.71 7.10
C VAL A 58 -0.08 17.09 6.50
N TYR A 59 0.64 17.15 5.37
CA TYR A 59 0.93 18.40 4.68
C TYR A 59 -0.35 19.19 4.35
N LEU A 60 -1.36 18.54 3.76
CA LEU A 60 -2.60 19.22 3.39
C LEU A 60 -3.39 19.68 4.60
N ASN A 61 -3.56 18.84 5.63
CA ASN A 61 -4.43 19.17 6.75
C ASN A 61 -3.74 20.11 7.76
N ALA A 62 -2.44 19.94 8.00
CA ALA A 62 -1.68 20.76 8.94
C ALA A 62 -1.11 22.05 8.33
N CYS A 63 -0.61 22.00 7.09
CA CYS A 63 0.11 23.13 6.49
C CYS A 63 -0.78 23.99 5.61
N VAL A 64 -1.59 23.38 4.73
CA VAL A 64 -2.41 24.11 3.74
C VAL A 64 -3.77 24.51 4.31
N ARG A 65 -4.56 23.54 4.77
CA ARG A 65 -5.94 23.76 5.23
C ARG A 65 -6.04 24.28 6.66
N LYS A 66 -4.98 24.13 7.45
CA LYS A 66 -4.92 24.50 8.88
C LYS A 66 -6.04 23.87 9.73
N LYS A 67 -6.52 22.69 9.34
CA LYS A 67 -7.58 21.91 10.02
C LYS A 67 -6.99 20.60 10.52
N TRP A 68 -5.98 20.70 11.39
CA TRP A 68 -5.40 19.52 12.02
C TRP A 68 -6.30 19.05 13.15
N ASP A 69 -6.62 17.76 13.13
CA ASP A 69 -7.40 17.09 14.16
C ASP A 69 -6.59 15.90 14.69
N SER A 70 -6.44 15.86 16.02
CA SER A 70 -5.67 14.83 16.71
C SER A 70 -6.34 13.46 16.69
N ASP A 71 -7.66 13.41 16.48
CA ASP A 71 -8.43 12.15 16.50
C ASP A 71 -8.16 11.32 15.24
N TRP A 72 -7.56 11.92 14.21
CA TRP A 72 -7.07 11.23 13.02
C TRP A 72 -5.73 10.53 13.22
N ALA A 73 -5.10 10.67 14.39
CA ALA A 73 -3.79 10.04 14.66
C ALA A 73 -3.75 8.52 14.40
N PRO A 74 -4.75 7.72 14.85
CA PRO A 74 -4.79 6.30 14.54
C PRO A 74 -4.84 6.02 13.04
N TRP A 75 -5.59 6.83 12.27
CA TRP A 75 -5.68 6.67 10.83
C TRP A 75 -4.31 6.88 10.15
N TYR A 76 -3.54 7.88 10.57
CA TYR A 76 -2.20 8.12 10.02
C TYR A 76 -1.21 7.00 10.38
N LEU A 77 -1.32 6.42 11.56
CA LEU A 77 -0.37 5.40 12.04
C LEU A 77 -0.70 3.99 11.55
N ILE A 78 -1.98 3.63 11.43
CA ILE A 78 -2.41 2.29 11.00
C ILE A 78 -2.27 2.12 9.48
N ARG A 79 -2.53 3.20 8.72
CA ARG A 79 -2.65 3.13 7.27
C ARG A 79 -1.36 2.67 6.55
N PRO A 80 -0.15 3.10 6.95
CA PRO A 80 1.08 2.55 6.38
C PRO A 80 1.25 1.04 6.54
N PHE A 81 0.84 0.46 7.68
CA PHE A 81 0.84 -1.00 7.88
C PHE A 81 -0.17 -1.72 6.98
N LEU A 82 -1.36 -1.13 6.79
CA LEU A 82 -2.32 -1.65 5.82
C LEU A 82 -1.77 -1.57 4.38
N SER A 83 -1.06 -0.49 4.06
CA SER A 83 -0.40 -0.33 2.76
C SER A 83 0.71 -1.37 2.51
N LEU A 84 1.49 -1.73 3.53
CA LEU A 84 2.46 -2.84 3.47
C LEU A 84 1.75 -4.16 3.13
N ALA A 85 0.66 -4.47 3.84
CA ALA A 85 -0.12 -5.70 3.61
C ALA A 85 -0.72 -5.74 2.20
N LEU A 86 -1.32 -4.64 1.75
CA LEU A 86 -1.91 -4.54 0.41
C LEU A 86 -0.87 -4.61 -0.71
N GLY A 87 0.36 -4.14 -0.48
CA GLY A 87 1.47 -4.35 -1.41
C GLY A 87 1.77 -5.83 -1.64
N GLY A 88 1.84 -6.61 -0.55
CA GLY A 88 2.01 -8.06 -0.63
C GLY A 88 0.83 -8.79 -1.27
N ILE A 89 -0.40 -8.43 -0.90
CA ILE A 89 -1.62 -9.01 -1.49
C ILE A 89 -1.68 -8.72 -2.98
N SER A 90 -1.29 -7.52 -3.42
CA SER A 90 -1.26 -7.17 -4.84
C SER A 90 -0.30 -8.06 -5.62
N TYR A 91 0.89 -8.37 -5.07
CA TYR A 91 1.83 -9.31 -5.67
C TYR A 91 1.21 -10.69 -5.87
N LEU A 92 0.53 -11.21 -4.84
CA LEU A 92 -0.12 -12.52 -4.90
C LEU A 92 -1.25 -12.54 -5.95
N LEU A 93 -2.09 -11.51 -5.98
CA LEU A 93 -3.19 -11.41 -6.96
C LEU A 93 -2.67 -11.36 -8.39
N ILE A 94 -1.64 -10.55 -8.63
CA ILE A 94 -1.06 -10.40 -9.97
C ILE A 94 -0.40 -11.72 -10.38
N LYS A 95 0.52 -12.27 -9.59
CA LYS A 95 1.21 -13.52 -9.96
C LYS A 95 0.27 -14.71 -10.11
N SER A 96 -0.73 -14.84 -9.24
CA SER A 96 -1.73 -15.90 -9.33
C SER A 96 -2.62 -15.70 -10.56
N GLY A 97 -3.07 -14.46 -10.82
CA GLY A 97 -3.86 -14.13 -12.01
C GLY A 97 -3.12 -14.46 -13.31
N LEU A 98 -1.85 -14.09 -13.44
CA LEU A 98 -1.03 -14.47 -14.60
C LEU A 98 -0.93 -15.99 -14.76
N LEU A 99 -0.78 -16.72 -13.65
CA LEU A 99 -0.69 -18.18 -13.65
C LEU A 99 -2.00 -18.83 -14.15
N PHE A 100 -3.15 -18.36 -13.68
CA PHE A 100 -4.45 -18.87 -14.16
C PHE A 100 -4.73 -18.55 -15.63
N LEU A 101 -4.24 -17.40 -16.11
CA LEU A 101 -4.43 -16.97 -17.50
C LEU A 101 -3.42 -17.61 -18.46
N ASN A 102 -2.52 -18.48 -17.97
CA ASN A 102 -1.39 -19.03 -18.73
C ASN A 102 -0.60 -17.94 -19.50
N ALA A 103 -0.60 -16.71 -18.98
CA ALA A 103 0.13 -15.61 -19.57
C ALA A 103 1.63 -15.87 -19.44
N ASN A 104 2.40 -15.54 -20.47
CA ASN A 104 3.82 -15.82 -20.46
C ASN A 104 4.46 -14.98 -19.33
N GLN A 105 5.03 -15.62 -18.31
CA GLN A 105 5.51 -14.91 -17.10
C GLN A 105 6.62 -13.89 -17.39
N GLY A 106 7.21 -13.93 -18.59
CA GLY A 106 8.14 -12.93 -19.11
C GLY A 106 7.50 -11.64 -19.62
N GLU A 107 6.17 -11.58 -19.83
CA GLU A 107 5.48 -10.40 -20.38
C GLU A 107 5.28 -9.29 -19.35
N LEU A 108 5.03 -9.63 -18.07
CA LEU A 108 4.91 -8.63 -17.02
C LEU A 108 6.23 -8.46 -16.28
N HIS A 109 6.91 -7.37 -16.61
CA HIS A 109 8.16 -7.00 -15.98
C HIS A 109 7.97 -6.78 -14.46
N GLN A 110 8.92 -7.23 -13.65
CA GLN A 110 8.83 -7.20 -12.19
C GLN A 110 8.63 -5.77 -11.63
N LEU A 111 9.18 -4.74 -12.31
CA LEU A 111 8.91 -3.34 -11.97
C LEU A 111 7.42 -2.98 -12.08
N GLY A 112 6.69 -3.56 -13.03
CA GLY A 112 5.25 -3.34 -13.17
C GLY A 112 4.48 -3.87 -11.97
N ILE A 113 4.89 -5.03 -11.43
CA ILE A 113 4.28 -5.60 -10.21
C ILE A 113 4.59 -4.73 -8.99
N TRP A 114 5.83 -4.21 -8.87
CA TRP A 114 6.19 -3.29 -7.79
C TRP A 114 5.46 -1.94 -7.90
N LEU A 115 5.28 -1.41 -9.12
CA LEU A 115 4.50 -0.20 -9.35
C LEU A 115 3.03 -0.39 -8.93
N LEU A 116 2.42 -1.52 -9.29
CA LEU A 116 1.05 -1.83 -8.89
C LEU A 116 0.94 -2.00 -7.37
N ALA A 117 1.93 -2.63 -6.72
CA ALA A 117 1.99 -2.73 -5.26
C ALA A 117 2.11 -1.35 -4.60
N PHE A 118 2.92 -0.45 -5.15
CA PHE A 118 3.00 0.95 -4.71
C PHE A 118 1.67 1.68 -4.83
N LEU A 119 0.99 1.57 -5.98
CA LEU A 119 -0.31 2.20 -6.20
C LEU A 119 -1.38 1.64 -5.26
N ALA A 120 -1.31 0.34 -4.95
CA ALA A 120 -2.19 -0.30 -3.99
C ALA A 120 -2.02 0.26 -2.58
N GLY A 121 -0.77 0.44 -2.15
CA GLY A 121 -0.47 1.07 -0.87
C GLY A 121 -0.82 2.56 -0.81
N LEU A 122 -0.63 3.29 -1.91
CA LEU A 122 -1.00 4.70 -2.05
C LEU A 122 -2.51 4.92 -1.89
N ASN A 123 -3.33 3.96 -2.30
CA ASN A 123 -4.79 4.05 -2.25
C ASN A 123 -5.46 2.82 -1.65
N VAL A 124 -5.16 2.58 -0.37
CA VAL A 124 -5.69 1.48 0.45
C VAL A 124 -7.19 1.28 0.26
N ASP A 125 -7.99 2.36 0.34
CA ASP A 125 -9.45 2.26 0.30
C ASP A 125 -9.93 1.71 -1.06
N LYS A 126 -9.48 2.30 -2.18
CA LYS A 126 -9.89 1.84 -3.52
C LYS A 126 -9.39 0.44 -3.82
N THR A 127 -8.18 0.10 -3.39
CA THR A 127 -7.62 -1.23 -3.59
C THR A 127 -8.39 -2.27 -2.80
N LEU A 128 -8.74 -1.99 -1.55
CA LEU A 128 -9.55 -2.88 -0.74
C LEU A 128 -10.95 -3.08 -1.34
N SER A 129 -11.62 -2.01 -1.78
CA SER A 129 -12.90 -2.12 -2.50
C SER A 129 -12.79 -2.98 -3.76
N LYS A 130 -11.66 -2.87 -4.49
CA LYS A 130 -11.44 -3.71 -5.68
C LYS A 130 -11.25 -5.18 -5.30
N ILE A 131 -10.54 -5.48 -4.22
CA ILE A 131 -10.36 -6.85 -3.71
C ILE A 131 -11.72 -7.43 -3.28
N GLU A 132 -12.54 -6.65 -2.57
CA GLU A 132 -13.90 -7.06 -2.21
C GLU A 132 -14.76 -7.35 -3.45
N SER A 133 -14.70 -6.51 -4.49
CA SER A 133 -15.44 -6.74 -5.74
C SER A 133 -15.02 -8.03 -6.46
N ILE A 134 -13.73 -8.37 -6.40
CA ILE A 134 -13.20 -9.64 -6.93
C ILE A 134 -13.72 -10.78 -6.06
N GLY A 135 -13.69 -10.61 -4.74
CA GLY A 135 -14.22 -11.54 -3.75
C GLY A 135 -15.68 -11.92 -4.01
N GLN A 136 -16.51 -10.90 -4.22
CA GLN A 136 -17.92 -11.04 -4.56
C GLN A 136 -18.12 -11.75 -5.90
N SER A 137 -17.34 -11.38 -6.92
CA SER A 137 -17.48 -11.94 -8.28
C SER A 137 -17.07 -13.42 -8.34
N VAL A 138 -16.06 -13.82 -7.55
CA VAL A 138 -15.50 -15.19 -7.59
C VAL A 138 -16.17 -16.11 -6.58
N TRP A 139 -16.44 -15.63 -5.37
CA TRP A 139 -16.93 -16.45 -4.25
C TRP A 139 -18.34 -16.07 -3.76
N GLY A 140 -18.97 -15.03 -4.30
CA GLY A 140 -20.29 -14.57 -3.85
C GLY A 140 -20.28 -13.93 -2.46
N ILE A 141 -19.12 -13.52 -1.96
CA ILE A 141 -18.98 -12.87 -0.65
C ILE A 141 -19.49 -11.42 -0.73
N GLU A 142 -20.44 -11.05 0.13
CA GLU A 142 -20.95 -9.67 0.17
C GLU A 142 -19.85 -8.68 0.59
N PRO A 143 -19.72 -7.51 -0.08
CA PRO A 143 -18.77 -6.47 0.31
C PRO A 143 -18.98 -5.99 1.75
N SER A 144 -17.92 -5.50 2.38
CA SER A 144 -18.02 -5.05 3.76
C SER A 144 -18.82 -3.75 3.86
N LYS A 145 -19.62 -3.59 4.92
CA LYS A 145 -20.32 -2.31 5.20
C LYS A 145 -19.37 -1.12 5.42
N GLN A 146 -18.07 -1.40 5.58
CA GLN A 146 -17.05 -0.36 5.73
C GLN A 146 -16.67 0.27 4.38
N SER A 147 -16.89 -0.42 3.25
CA SER A 147 -16.56 0.09 1.91
C SER A 147 -17.66 0.96 1.28
N GLU A 148 -18.91 0.87 1.74
CA GLU A 148 -20.06 1.65 1.22
C GLU A 148 -19.96 3.18 1.42
N LYS A 149 -19.09 3.67 2.31
CA LYS A 149 -19.20 5.05 2.82
C LYS A 149 -18.39 6.13 2.08
N HIS A 150 -17.73 5.81 0.96
CA HIS A 150 -16.85 6.77 0.26
C HIS A 150 -17.40 7.40 -1.02
N GLU A 151 -18.56 6.98 -1.54
CA GLU A 151 -19.17 7.57 -2.76
C GLU A 151 -20.24 8.65 -2.49
N GLY A 152 -20.58 8.92 -1.23
CA GLY A 152 -21.63 9.89 -0.88
C GLY A 152 -21.08 11.17 -0.23
N LYS A 153 -20.69 12.18 -1.04
CA LYS A 153 -20.83 13.63 -0.75
C LYS A 153 -20.20 14.48 -1.87
N ASN A 154 -20.91 14.58 -2.99
CA ASN A 154 -20.97 15.81 -3.78
C ASN A 154 -22.38 16.35 -3.60
N GLY A 155 -22.52 17.29 -2.65
CA GLY A 155 -23.70 18.10 -2.41
C GLY A 155 -23.24 19.46 -1.97
#